data_AF-A0A9D1YDN0-F1
#
_entry.id   AF-A0A9D1YDN0-F1
#
_cell.length_a   1.000
_cell.length_b   1.000
_cell.length_c   1.000
_cell.angle_alpha   90.00
_cell.angle_beta   90.00
_cell.angle_gamma   90.00
#
_symmetry.space_group_name_H-M   'P 1'
#
loop_
_entity.id
_entity.type
_entity.pdbx_description
1 polymer ?
#
loop_
_entity_poly.entity_id
_entity_poly.type
_entity_poly.pdbx_seq_one_letter_code
_entity_poly.pdbx_strand_id
1 'polypeptide(L)'
;MNNSPLITKSKEFALQIIKVCNQIKREKKETVLTNQLVRSGTNGGANIREAFYGHGTADFIAKLQIALKECAESGYWSGLAKRRDIDLLQYI
;
A
#
# COMPACT_ATOMS: atom_id res chain seq x y z
N MET A 1 4.61 -2.55 21.24
CA MET A 1 4.24 -2.08 19.88
C MET A 1 5.43 -1.56 19.06
N ASN A 2 6.45 -0.93 19.65
CA ASN A 2 7.55 -0.26 18.91
C ASN A 2 8.48 -1.15 18.07
N ASN A 3 8.33 -2.48 18.10
CA ASN A 3 9.24 -3.42 17.40
C ASN A 3 8.52 -4.41 16.47
N SER A 4 7.25 -4.20 16.11
CA SER A 4 6.59 -5.10 15.13
C SER A 4 7.15 -4.83 13.73
N PRO A 5 7.85 -5.78 13.09
CA PRO A 5 8.37 -5.59 11.74
C PRO A 5 7.24 -5.30 10.74
N LEU A 6 6.06 -5.87 10.96
CA LEU A 6 4.90 -5.66 10.12
C LEU A 6 4.44 -4.20 10.15
N ILE A 7 4.35 -3.58 11.33
CA ILE A 7 3.95 -2.16 11.47
C ILE A 7 4.98 -1.23 10.82
N THR A 8 6.26 -1.47 11.09
CA THR A 8 7.34 -0.63 10.54
C THR A 8 7.38 -0.73 9.02
N LYS A 9 7.41 -1.95 8.47
CA LYS A 9 7.49 -2.18 7.02
C LYS A 9 6.24 -1.71 6.30
N SER A 10 5.05 -1.88 6.87
CA SER A 10 3.83 -1.38 6.23
C SER A 10 3.80 0.15 6.14
N LYS A 11 4.36 0.84 7.14
CA LYS A 11 4.48 2.30 7.13
C LYS A 11 5.52 2.78 6.12
N GLU A 12 6.68 2.13 6.07
CA GLU A 12 7.72 2.40 5.07
C GLU A 12 7.20 2.20 3.66
N PHE A 13 6.49 1.10 3.42
CA PHE A 13 5.83 0.80 2.15
C PHE A 13 4.83 1.89 1.75
N ALA A 14 3.95 2.30 2.67
CA ALA A 14 2.99 3.38 2.42
C ALA A 14 3.67 4.70 2.04
N LEU A 15 4.76 5.08 2.71
CA LEU A 15 5.55 6.27 2.39
C LEU A 15 6.20 6.18 0.99
N GLN A 16 6.74 5.00 0.64
CA GLN A 16 7.32 4.77 -0.68
C GLN A 16 6.26 4.88 -1.78
N ILE A 17 5.08 4.26 -1.60
CA ILE A 17 3.96 4.36 -2.55
C ILE A 17 3.56 5.82 -2.77
N ILE A 18 3.41 6.61 -1.71
CA ILE A 18 3.08 8.04 -1.81
C ILE A 18 4.15 8.80 -2.59
N LYS A 19 5.44 8.59 -2.27
CA LYS A 19 6.56 9.25 -2.94
C LYS A 19 6.56 8.94 -4.44
N VAL A 20 6.55 7.66 -4.80
CA VAL A 20 6.61 7.17 -6.18
C VAL A 20 5.40 7.67 -6.97
N CYS A 21 4.19 7.51 -6.44
CA CYS A 21 2.97 7.94 -7.12
C CYS A 21 2.92 9.46 -7.33
N ASN A 22 3.40 10.26 -6.37
CA ASN A 22 3.49 11.71 -6.55
C ASN A 22 4.48 12.09 -7.65
N GLN A 23 5.59 11.36 -7.78
CA GLN A 23 6.54 11.61 -8.85
C GLN A 23 5.97 11.26 -10.22
N ILE A 24 5.33 10.09 -10.36
CA ILE A 24 4.65 9.68 -11.60
C ILE A 24 3.57 10.66 -12.01
N LYS A 25 2.75 11.14 -11.06
CA LYS A 25 1.73 12.18 -11.33
C LYS A 25 2.35 13.45 -11.90
N ARG A 26 3.53 13.88 -11.40
CA ARG A 26 4.21 15.07 -11.89
C ARG A 26 4.77 14.90 -13.30
N GLU A 27 5.47 13.79 -13.53
CA GLU A 27 6.24 13.53 -14.76
C GLU A 27 5.38 12.98 -15.91
N LYS A 28 4.54 11.98 -15.62
CA LYS A 28 3.76 11.25 -16.63
C LYS A 28 2.31 11.74 -16.74
N LYS A 29 1.88 12.62 -15.83
CA LYS A 29 0.47 13.08 -15.69
C LYS A 29 -0.52 11.92 -15.49
N GLU A 30 -0.05 10.75 -15.05
CA GLU A 30 -0.88 9.58 -14.80
C GLU A 30 -1.50 9.66 -13.40
N THR A 31 -2.82 9.79 -13.34
CA THR A 31 -3.58 9.96 -12.10
C THR A 31 -4.46 8.76 -11.76
N VAL A 32 -4.90 7.99 -12.75
CA VAL A 32 -5.86 6.89 -12.54
C VAL A 32 -5.18 5.76 -11.79
N LEU A 33 -4.06 5.24 -12.31
CA LEU A 33 -3.34 4.15 -11.68
C LEU A 33 -2.69 4.57 -10.36
N THR A 34 -2.13 5.79 -10.32
CA THR A 34 -1.46 6.30 -9.12
C THR A 34 -2.44 6.54 -7.98
N ASN A 35 -3.69 6.93 -8.25
CA ASN A 35 -4.71 7.04 -7.21
C ASN A 35 -5.11 5.66 -6.64
N GLN A 36 -5.23 4.65 -7.49
CA GLN A 36 -5.53 3.28 -7.04
C GLN A 36 -4.39 2.69 -6.20
N LEU A 37 -3.14 2.92 -6.61
CA LEU A 37 -1.95 2.51 -5.87
C LEU A 37 -1.84 3.22 -4.52
N VAL A 38 -2.04 4.54 -4.47
CA VAL A 38 -2.01 5.28 -3.20
C VAL A 38 -3.07 4.77 -2.24
N ARG A 39 -4.30 4.54 -2.71
CA ARG A 39 -5.37 4.02 -1.87
C ARG A 39 -5.02 2.65 -1.31
N SER A 40 -4.79 1.66 -2.17
CA SER A 40 -4.52 0.28 -1.72
C SER A 40 -3.21 0.15 -0.94
N GLY A 41 -2.15 0.84 -1.39
CA GLY A 41 -0.82 0.74 -0.79
C GLY A 41 -0.70 1.42 0.58
N THR A 42 -1.61 2.34 0.91
CA THR A 42 -1.68 2.95 2.24
C THR A 42 -2.71 2.27 3.14
N ASN A 43 -3.80 1.75 2.58
CA ASN A 43 -4.87 1.14 3.35
C ASN A 43 -4.45 -0.19 4.01
N GLY A 44 -3.50 -0.92 3.41
CA GLY A 44 -2.89 -2.10 4.05
C GLY A 44 -2.23 -1.77 5.40
N GLY A 45 -1.43 -0.70 5.45
CA GLY A 45 -0.82 -0.22 6.69
C GLY A 45 -1.83 0.32 7.72
N ALA A 46 -2.89 0.97 7.25
CA ALA A 46 -4.00 1.42 8.11
C ALA A 46 -4.72 0.24 8.79
N ASN A 47 -5.09 -0.79 8.03
CA ASN A 47 -5.74 -1.99 8.57
C ASN A 47 -4.81 -2.78 9.50
N ILE A 48 -3.51 -2.89 9.18
CA ILE A 48 -2.52 -3.46 10.09
C ILE A 48 -2.52 -2.68 11.41
N ARG A 49 -2.52 -1.34 11.36
CA ARG A 49 -2.55 -0.50 12.56
C ARG A 49 -3.81 -0.71 13.38
N GLU A 50 -4.97 -0.77 12.73
CA GLU A 50 -6.27 -1.04 13.36
C GLU A 50 -6.32 -2.42 14.02
N ALA A 51 -5.70 -3.45 13.42
CA ALA A 51 -5.66 -4.79 14.00
C ALA A 51 -5.12 -4.77 15.44
N PHE A 52 -4.08 -3.98 15.72
CA PHE A 52 -3.49 -3.86 17.06
C PHE A 52 -4.36 -3.08 18.07
N TYR A 53 -5.46 -2.49 17.64
CA TYR A 53 -6.48 -1.86 18.48
C TYR A 53 -7.78 -2.66 18.52
N GLY A 54 -7.83 -3.83 17.88
CA GLY A 54 -9.03 -4.65 17.78
C GLY A 54 -9.48 -5.22 19.13
N HIS A 55 -10.78 -5.52 19.22
CA HIS A 55 -11.42 -5.94 20.48
C HIS A 55 -11.10 -7.39 20.89
N GLY A 56 -10.45 -8.17 20.02
CA GLY A 56 -10.06 -9.55 20.29
C GLY A 56 -9.42 -10.22 19.09
N THR A 57 -9.06 -11.51 19.23
CA THR A 57 -8.34 -12.26 18.19
C THR A 57 -9.09 -12.33 16.86
N ALA A 58 -10.42 -12.47 16.87
CA ALA A 58 -11.21 -12.51 15.65
C ALA A 58 -11.14 -11.19 14.85
N ASP A 59 -11.22 -10.05 15.54
CA ASP A 59 -11.12 -8.72 14.93
C ASP A 59 -9.69 -8.45 14.43
N PHE A 60 -8.67 -8.85 15.19
CA PHE A 60 -7.27 -8.82 14.77
C PHE A 60 -7.06 -9.59 13.45
N ILE A 61 -7.56 -10.82 13.36
CA ILE A 61 -7.47 -11.64 12.14
C ILE A 61 -8.21 -10.99 10.97
N ALA A 62 -9.44 -10.52 11.19
CA ALA A 62 -10.25 -9.89 10.16
C ALA A 62 -9.55 -8.66 9.57
N LYS A 63 -8.96 -7.80 10.40
CA LYS A 63 -8.20 -6.62 9.95
C LYS A 63 -6.95 -7.00 9.16
N LEU A 64 -6.21 -8.03 9.58
CA LEU A 64 -5.08 -8.53 8.79
C LEU A 64 -5.50 -9.14 7.45
N GLN A 65 -6.65 -9.80 7.38
CA GLN A 65 -7.19 -10.30 6.10
C GLN A 65 -7.56 -9.16 5.15
N ILE A 66 -8.09 -8.05 5.66
CA ILE A 66 -8.33 -6.85 4.85
C ILE A 66 -6.99 -6.28 4.36
N ALA A 67 -5.99 -6.14 5.25
CA ALA A 67 -4.67 -5.66 4.85
C ALA A 67 -4.02 -6.54 3.75
N LEU A 68 -4.18 -7.86 3.83
CA LEU A 68 -3.70 -8.78 2.79
C LEU A 68 -4.38 -8.53 1.44
N LYS A 69 -5.69 -8.28 1.43
CA LYS A 69 -6.44 -7.95 0.20
C LYS A 69 -5.93 -6.63 -0.41
N GLU A 70 -5.68 -5.63 0.42
CA GLU A 70 -5.12 -4.34 -0.02
C GLU A 70 -3.72 -4.50 -0.64
N CYS A 71 -2.85 -5.33 -0.04
CA CYS A 71 -1.54 -5.66 -0.62
C CYS A 71 -1.66 -6.36 -1.97
N ALA A 72 -2.62 -7.29 -2.12
CA ALA A 72 -2.87 -7.97 -3.39
C ALA A 72 -3.37 -6.98 -4.46
N GLU A 73 -4.26 -6.05 -4.09
CA GLU A 73 -4.74 -4.98 -4.97
C GLU A 73 -3.59 -4.04 -5.39
N SER A 74 -2.70 -3.66 -4.48
CA SER A 74 -1.49 -2.89 -4.81
C SER A 74 -0.60 -3.61 -5.83
N GLY A 75 -0.41 -4.92 -5.66
CA GLY A 75 0.34 -5.75 -6.60
C GLY A 75 -0.30 -5.78 -7.99
N TYR A 76 -1.63 -5.89 -8.06
CA TYR A 76 -2.38 -5.83 -9.31
C TYR A 76 -2.19 -4.51 -10.05
N TRP A 77 -2.37 -3.37 -9.36
CA TRP A 77 -2.20 -2.06 -9.97
C TRP A 77 -0.76 -1.78 -10.41
N SER A 78 0.23 -2.27 -9.64
CA SER A 78 1.64 -2.23 -10.02
C SER A 78 1.91 -3.02 -11.31
N GLY A 79 1.31 -4.21 -11.44
CA GLY A 79 1.37 -5.01 -12.66
C GLY A 79 0.75 -4.32 -13.88
N LEU A 80 -0.38 -3.61 -13.70
CA LEU A 80 -1.00 -2.82 -14.76
C LEU A 80 -0.14 -1.61 -15.16
N ALA A 81 0.46 -0.91 -14.19
CA ALA A 81 1.37 0.20 -14.46
C ALA A 81 2.56 -0.26 -15.29
N LYS A 82 3.19 -1.39 -14.91
CA LYS A 82 4.29 -1.97 -15.67
C LYS A 82 3.91 -2.33 -17.11
N ARG A 83 2.71 -2.89 -17.34
CA ARG A 83 2.20 -3.20 -18.69
C ARG A 83 1.91 -1.95 -19.54
N ARG A 84 1.78 -0.78 -18.92
CA ARG A 84 1.63 0.53 -19.59
C ARG A 84 2.95 1.30 -19.67
N ASP A 85 4.09 0.62 -19.50
CA ASP A 85 5.43 1.21 -19.51
C ASP A 85 5.67 2.27 -18.43
N ILE A 86 4.96 2.13 -17.30
CA ILE A 86 5.19 2.89 -16.06
C ILE A 86 5.86 1.94 -15.07
N ASP A 87 7.19 1.88 -15.12
CA ASP A 87 7.95 1.05 -14.19
C ASP A 87 8.19 1.81 -12.89
N LEU A 88 7.47 1.38 -11.86
CA LEU A 88 7.54 1.92 -10.50
C LEU A 88 8.95 1.79 -9.90
N LEU A 89 9.73 0.79 -10.31
CA LEU A 89 11.08 0.57 -9.77
C LEU A 89 12.08 1.66 -10.18
N GLN A 90 11.79 2.42 -11.24
CA GLN A 90 12.59 3.58 -11.65
C GLN A 90 12.57 4.71 -10.61
N TYR A 91 11.64 4.66 -9.66
CA TYR A 91 11.31 5.72 -8.72
C TYR A 91 11.64 5.38 -7.26
N ILE A 92 12.19 4.18 -7.00
CA ILE A 92 12.56 3.67 -5.67
C ILE A 92 14.07 3.75 -5.51
#